data_AF-A0A9X8EKH0-F1
#
_entry.id   AF-A0A9X8EKH0-F1
#
_cell.length_a   1.000
_cell.length_b   1.000
_cell.length_c   1.000
_cell.angle_alpha   90.00
_cell.angle_beta   90.00
_cell.angle_gamma   90.00
#
_symmetry.space_group_name_H-M   'P 1'
#
loop_
_entity.id
_entity.type
_entity.pdbx_description
1 polymer ?
#
loop_
_entity_poly.entity_id
_entity_poly.type
_entity_poly.pdbx_seq_one_letter_code
_entity_poly.pdbx_strand_id
1 'polypeptide(L)'
;MSGMNVSGQVMVQEPSGSGFSAHVYPTLLDAAIQLLRVMIRRAADDQQAMAQIESAVAELISEERHDLDMEMATERRRRGEEP
;
A
#
# COMPACT_ATOMS: atom_id res chain seq x y z
N MET A 1 3.34 -8.19 -26.82
CA MET A 1 3.93 -8.52 -25.51
C MET A 1 2.85 -8.30 -24.47
N SER A 2 2.27 -9.37 -23.94
CA SER A 2 1.24 -9.29 -22.91
C SER A 2 1.87 -8.76 -21.63
N GLY A 3 1.48 -7.56 -21.21
CA GLY A 3 1.84 -7.00 -19.91
C GLY A 3 1.39 -7.99 -18.84
N MET A 4 2.34 -8.42 -18.02
CA MET A 4 2.06 -9.32 -16.91
C MET A 4 1.28 -8.49 -15.88
N ASN A 5 -0.05 -8.57 -15.91
CA ASN A 5 -0.90 -8.03 -14.85
C ASN A 5 -0.54 -8.76 -13.55
N VAL A 6 0.26 -8.13 -12.69
CA VAL A 6 0.56 -8.66 -11.37
C VAL A 6 -0.70 -8.45 -10.50
N SER A 7 -1.67 -9.36 -10.61
CA SER A 7 -2.78 -9.42 -9.65
C SER A 7 -2.31 -10.22 -8.45
N GLY A 8 -1.78 -9.54 -7.44
CA GLY A 8 -1.44 -10.13 -6.15
C GLY A 8 -2.47 -9.76 -5.10
N GLN A 9 -3.09 -10.76 -4.46
CA GLN A 9 -3.84 -10.53 -3.25
C GLN A 9 -2.88 -10.50 -2.05
N VAL A 10 -3.03 -9.51 -1.18
CA VAL A 10 -2.18 -9.36 0.01
C VAL A 10 -2.95 -9.79 1.24
N MET A 11 -2.40 -10.77 1.98
CA MET A 11 -2.98 -11.21 3.25
C MET A 11 -2.32 -10.48 4.42
N VAL A 12 -3.14 -9.84 5.26
CA VAL A 12 -2.74 -9.21 6.51
C VAL A 12 -3.28 -10.02 7.67
N GLN A 13 -2.41 -10.37 8.63
CA GLN A 13 -2.82 -11.00 9.88
C GLN A 13 -2.74 -10.00 11.03
N GLU A 14 -3.84 -9.87 11.76
CA GLU A 14 -3.99 -8.93 12.86
C GLU A 14 -4.28 -9.66 14.16
N PRO A 15 -3.69 -9.24 15.29
CA PRO A 15 -4.05 -9.83 16.57
C PRO A 15 -5.45 -9.40 16.99
N SER A 16 -6.26 -10.36 17.41
CA SER A 16 -7.61 -10.20 17.92
C SER A 16 -7.70 -10.68 19.37
N GLY A 17 -8.77 -10.31 20.09
CA GLY A 17 -8.89 -10.57 21.54
C GLY A 17 -8.73 -12.03 21.98
N SER A 18 -8.80 -13.01 21.06
CA SER A 18 -8.59 -14.44 21.34
C SER A 18 -7.60 -15.14 20.38
N GLY A 19 -6.83 -14.39 19.58
CA GLY A 19 -5.90 -15.00 18.61
C GLY A 19 -5.49 -14.05 17.48
N PHE A 20 -5.59 -14.51 16.23
CA PHE A 20 -5.28 -13.71 15.04
C PHE A 20 -6.46 -13.77 14.05
N SER A 21 -6.77 -12.63 13.43
CA SER A 21 -7.68 -12.52 12.29
C SER A 21 -6.88 -12.28 11.02
N ALA A 22 -7.18 -13.00 9.95
CA ALA A 22 -6.54 -12.82 8.65
C ALA A 22 -7.53 -12.17 7.66
N HIS A 23 -7.08 -11.14 6.95
CA HIS A 23 -7.84 -10.43 5.95
C HIS A 23 -7.06 -10.39 4.64
N VAL A 24 -7.75 -10.60 3.52
CA VAL A 24 -7.16 -10.59 2.18
C VAL A 24 -7.63 -9.34 1.45
N TYR A 25 -6.67 -8.59 0.92
CA TYR A 25 -6.89 -7.33 0.23
C TYR A 25 -6.60 -7.47 -1.26
N PRO A 26 -7.44 -6.88 -2.12
CA PRO A 26 -7.31 -6.99 -3.56
C PRO A 26 -6.16 -6.15 -4.13
N THR A 27 -5.69 -5.15 -3.37
CA THR A 27 -4.58 -4.28 -3.73
C THR A 27 -3.58 -4.15 -2.58
N LEU A 28 -2.34 -3.78 -2.92
CA LEU A 28 -1.31 -3.46 -1.93
C LEU A 28 -1.72 -2.25 -1.07
N LEU A 29 -2.29 -1.22 -1.71
CA LEU A 29 -2.76 -0.01 -1.05
C LEU A 29 -3.79 -0.32 0.05
N ASP A 30 -4.79 -1.15 -0.26
CA ASP A 30 -5.83 -1.53 0.71
C ASP A 30 -5.24 -2.30 1.90
N ALA A 31 -4.28 -3.20 1.65
CA ALA A 31 -3.59 -3.96 2.68
C ALA A 31 -2.78 -3.05 3.61
N ALA A 32 -2.11 -2.07 3.01
CA ALA A 32 -1.25 -1.16 3.72
C ALA A 32 -2.05 -0.16 4.57
N ILE A 33 -3.18 0.34 4.05
CA ILE A 33 -4.15 1.11 4.82
C ILE A 33 -4.62 0.32 6.04
N GLN A 34 -4.88 -0.99 5.89
CA GLN A 34 -5.28 -1.81 7.03
C GLN A 34 -4.15 -1.96 8.05
N LEU A 35 -2.92 -2.26 7.61
CA LEU A 35 -1.76 -2.36 8.50
C LEU A 35 -1.56 -1.07 9.32
N LEU A 36 -1.70 0.09 8.68
CA LEU A 36 -1.65 1.38 9.35
C LEU A 36 -2.75 1.53 10.40
N ARG A 37 -3.99 1.14 10.09
CA ARG A 37 -5.09 1.16 11.08
C ARG A 37 -4.80 0.26 12.28
N VAL A 38 -4.18 -0.89 12.08
CA VAL A 38 -3.77 -1.81 13.15
C VAL A 38 -2.70 -1.17 14.03
N MET A 39 -1.69 -0.57 13.40
CA MET A 39 -0.62 0.15 14.10
C MET A 39 -1.19 1.30 14.93
N ILE A 40 -2.10 2.10 14.37
CA ILE A 40 -2.77 3.21 15.08
C ILE A 40 -3.56 2.68 16.29
N ARG A 41 -4.35 1.60 16.12
CA ARG A 41 -5.11 1.00 17.23
C ARG A 41 -4.21 0.50 18.36
N ARG A 42 -2.98 0.08 18.02
CA ARG A 42 -1.98 -0.44 18.96
C ARG A 42 -1.10 0.64 19.57
N ALA A 43 -0.96 1.77 18.90
CA ALA A 43 -0.17 2.93 19.31
C ALA A 43 -0.77 3.69 20.52
N ALA A 44 -1.66 3.05 21.30
CA ALA A 44 -2.40 3.67 22.39
C ALA A 44 -1.52 4.27 23.50
N ASP A 45 -0.19 4.13 23.46
CA ASP A 45 0.70 4.66 24.50
C ASP A 45 2.02 5.34 24.07
N ASP A 46 2.37 5.52 22.78
CA ASP A 46 3.68 6.12 22.46
C ASP A 46 3.69 7.01 21.20
N GLN A 47 4.09 8.28 21.37
CA GLN A 47 4.40 9.22 20.28
C GLN A 47 5.33 8.62 19.20
N GLN A 48 6.17 7.66 19.58
CA GLN A 48 7.09 6.96 18.68
C GLN A 48 6.36 6.06 17.66
N ALA A 49 5.20 5.51 18.00
CA ALA A 49 4.41 4.70 17.09
C ALA A 49 3.75 5.57 16.00
N MET A 50 3.33 6.80 16.33
CA MET A 50 2.77 7.74 15.35
C MET A 50 3.80 8.14 14.29
N ALA A 51 5.06 8.38 14.66
CA ALA A 51 6.11 8.71 13.70
C ALA A 51 6.41 7.54 12.73
N GLN A 52 6.34 6.29 13.20
CA GLN A 52 6.50 5.11 12.34
C GLN A 52 5.32 4.94 11.38
N ILE A 53 4.11 5.24 11.85
CA ILE A 53 2.89 5.25 11.03
C ILE A 53 2.99 6.33 9.94
N GLU A 54 3.40 7.55 10.29
CA GLU A 54 3.58 8.65 9.33
C GLU A 54 4.64 8.31 8.27
N SER A 55 5.76 7.71 8.66
CA SER A 55 6.80 7.27 7.73
C SER A 55 6.27 6.20 6.75
N ALA A 56 5.56 5.20 7.27
CA ALA A 56 4.99 4.14 6.43
C ALA A 56 3.92 4.67 5.46
N VAL A 57 3.10 5.64 5.88
CA VAL A 57 2.15 6.35 5.00
C VAL A 57 2.88 7.11 3.89
N ALA A 58 3.97 7.81 4.22
CA ALA A 58 4.72 8.58 3.25
C ALA A 58 5.35 7.70 2.17
N GLU A 59 5.88 6.52 2.55
CA GLU A 59 6.42 5.53 1.61
C GLU A 59 5.33 5.00 0.68
N LEU A 60 4.17 4.60 1.21
CA LEU A 60 3.03 4.16 0.40
C LEU A 60 2.56 5.19 -0.62
N ILE A 61 2.43 6.45 -0.20
CA ILE A 61 2.04 7.53 -1.10
C ILE A 61 3.11 7.74 -2.17
N SER A 62 4.39 7.60 -1.83
CA SER A 62 5.49 7.74 -2.78
C SER A 62 5.50 6.60 -3.81
N GLU A 63 5.26 5.37 -3.39
CA GLU A 63 5.16 4.20 -4.28
C GLU A 63 3.97 4.34 -5.24
N GLU A 64 2.78 4.68 -4.73
CA GLU A 64 1.59 4.87 -5.56
C GLU A 64 1.78 6.00 -6.59
N ARG A 65 2.41 7.11 -6.20
CA ARG A 65 2.74 8.20 -7.13
C ARG A 65 3.73 7.76 -8.19
N HIS A 66 4.72 6.94 -7.82
CA HIS A 66 5.70 6.41 -8.76
C HIS A 66 5.04 5.50 -9.80
N ASP A 67 4.16 4.61 -9.36
CA ASP A 67 3.43 3.69 -10.23
C ASP A 67 2.50 4.45 -11.20
N LEU A 68 1.78 5.47 -10.69
CA LEU A 68 0.97 6.36 -11.52
C LEU A 68 1.79 7.14 -12.54
N ASP A 69 2.96 7.66 -12.15
CA ASP A 69 3.86 8.38 -13.06
C ASP A 69 4.40 7.45 -14.15
N MET A 70 4.72 6.19 -13.82
CA MET A 70 5.12 5.17 -14.79
C MET A 70 4.00 4.80 -15.75
N GLU A 71 2.77 4.65 -15.26
CA GLU A 71 1.60 4.37 -16.10
C GLU A 71 1.32 5.54 -17.06
N MET A 72 1.37 6.78 -16.55
CA MET A 72 1.22 7.99 -17.38
C MET A 72 2.34 8.13 -18.42
N ALA A 73 3.59 7.84 -18.06
CA ALA A 73 4.71 7.86 -19.01
C ALA A 73 4.53 6.80 -20.10
N THR A 74 4.06 5.60 -19.72
CA THR A 74 3.75 4.53 -20.67
C THR A 74 2.63 4.93 -21.63
N GLU A 75 1.61 5.61 -21.13
CA GLU A 75 0.49 6.10 -21.94
C GLU A 75 0.89 7.25 -22.87
N ARG A 76 1.76 8.18 -22.43
CA ARG A 76 2.34 9.23 -23.29
C ARG A 76 3.15 8.65 -24.46
N ARG A 77 3.95 7.61 -24.21
CA ARG A 77 4.68 6.88 -25.27
C ARG A 77 3.73 6.21 -26.26
N ARG A 78 2.64 5.59 -25.78
CA ARG A 78 1.61 5.01 -26.66
C ARG A 78 0.94 6.05 -27.56
N ARG A 79 0.76 7.27 -27.06
CA ARG A 79 0.19 8.40 -27.81
C ARG A 79 1.18 9.09 -28.75
N GLY A 80 2.46 8.71 -28.72
CA GLY A 80 3.51 9.34 -29.53
C GLY A 80 3.85 10.76 -29.07
N GLU A 81 3.56 11.09 -27.81
CA GLU A 81 3.79 12.42 -27.23
C GLU A 81 5.20 12.58 -26.59
N GLU A 82 5.99 11.50 -26.53
CA GLU A 82 7.44 11.54 -26.25
C GLU A 82 8.22 11.33 -27.56
N PRO A 83 9.31 12.09 -27.83
CA PRO A 83 10.17 11.89 -28.98
C PRO A 83 10.96 10.58 -28.95
#